data_AF-A0A246FE13-F1
#
_entry.id   AF-A0A246FE13-F1
#
_cell.length_a   1.000
_cell.length_b   1.000
_cell.length_c   1.000
_cell.angle_alpha   90.00
_cell.angle_beta   90.00
_cell.angle_gamma   90.00
#
_symmetry.space_group_name_H-M   'P 1'
#
loop_
_entity.id
_entity.type
_entity.pdbx_description
1 polymer ?
#
loop_
_entity_poly.entity_id
_entity_poly.type
_entity_poly.pdbx_seq_one_letter_code
_entity_poly.pdbx_strand_id
1 'polypeptide(L)'
;MSLMQCEYRKYTITADVIEHPGLPTPWAGGCHITAPDGQTTRRKTLPVEYAFMSDLEKAQHASIAHGKWLVDQNLDHDRQLF
;
A
#
# COMPACT_ATOMS: atom_id res chain seq x y z
N MET A 1 -9.32 -4.37 14.09
CA MET A 1 -7.98 -4.56 13.49
C MET A 1 -7.41 -3.17 13.22
N SER A 2 -6.22 -2.86 13.74
CA SER A 2 -5.53 -1.63 13.36
C SER A 2 -4.84 -1.89 12.02
N LEU A 3 -5.11 -1.08 11.01
CA LEU A 3 -4.39 -1.14 9.75
C LEU A 3 -2.99 -0.57 9.98
N MET A 4 -1.96 -1.31 9.55
CA MET A 4 -0.59 -0.82 9.59
C MET A 4 -0.52 0.48 8.80
N GLN A 5 0.03 1.54 9.40
CA GLN A 5 0.23 2.83 8.74
C GLN A 5 1.60 3.39 9.10
N CYS A 6 2.16 4.22 8.23
CA CYS A 6 3.35 5.00 8.53
C CYS A 6 3.31 6.37 7.86
N GLU A 7 3.98 7.34 8.46
CA GLU A 7 4.32 8.59 7.79
C GLU A 7 5.65 8.43 7.04
N TYR A 8 5.70 8.88 5.80
CA TYR A 8 6.89 8.86 4.95
C TYR A 8 6.94 10.10 4.06
N ARG A 9 8.01 10.90 4.19
CA ARG A 9 8.20 12.17 3.45
C ARG A 9 6.98 13.11 3.51
N LYS A 10 6.31 13.18 4.67
CA LYS A 10 5.05 13.94 4.95
C LYS A 10 3.78 13.35 4.32
N TYR A 11 3.86 12.20 3.67
CA TYR A 11 2.69 11.44 3.23
C TYR A 11 2.34 10.40 4.28
N THR A 12 1.04 10.17 4.50
CA THR A 12 0.57 9.05 5.31
C THR A 12 0.26 7.88 4.39
N ILE A 13 0.89 6.74 4.63
CA ILE A 13 0.66 5.50 3.90
C ILE A 13 -0.07 4.55 4.83
N THR A 14 -1.24 4.08 4.41
CA THR A 14 -2.06 3.13 5.15
C THR A 14 -2.18 1.84 4.36
N ALA A 15 -1.78 0.72 4.94
CA ALA A 15 -1.97 -0.59 4.35
C ALA A 15 -3.47 -0.90 4.22
N ASP A 16 -3.86 -1.45 3.08
CA ASP A 16 -5.20 -1.90 2.74
C ASP A 16 -5.11 -3.33 2.21
N VAL A 17 -5.15 -4.29 3.13
CA VAL A 17 -5.06 -5.71 2.82
C VAL A 17 -6.47 -6.29 2.78
N ILE A 18 -6.81 -6.91 1.65
CA ILE A 18 -8.11 -7.56 1.45
C ILE A 18 -7.94 -9.07 1.62
N GLU A 19 -8.83 -9.69 2.40
CA GLU A 19 -8.86 -11.14 2.58
C GLU A 19 -9.70 -11.83 1.50
N HIS A 20 -9.17 -12.91 0.94
CA HIS A 20 -9.82 -13.82 0.02
C HIS A 20 -9.83 -15.24 0.63
N PRO A 21 -10.84 -15.55 1.46
CA PRO A 21 -10.88 -16.81 2.20
C PRO A 21 -10.96 -18.02 1.26
N GLY A 22 -10.29 -19.11 1.65
CA GLY A 22 -10.24 -20.36 0.89
C GLY A 22 -9.13 -20.44 -0.17
N LEU A 23 -8.36 -19.37 -0.38
CA LEU A 23 -7.15 -19.41 -1.22
C LEU A 23 -5.90 -19.75 -0.39
N PRO A 24 -4.89 -20.45 -0.97
CA PRO A 24 -3.60 -20.69 -0.31
C PRO A 24 -2.85 -19.41 0.07
N THR A 25 -3.07 -18.32 -0.69
CA THR A 25 -2.52 -16.98 -0.44
C THR A 25 -3.67 -15.97 -0.35
N PRO A 26 -4.35 -15.90 0.81
CA PRO A 26 -5.63 -15.19 0.92
C PRO A 26 -5.47 -13.68 1.00
N TRP A 27 -4.27 -13.14 1.25
CA TRP A 27 -4.08 -11.73 1.54
C TRP A 27 -3.66 -10.94 0.30
N ALA A 28 -4.58 -10.16 -0.25
CA ALA A 28 -4.30 -9.24 -1.35
C ALA A 28 -3.77 -7.89 -0.81
N GLY A 29 -2.50 -7.58 -1.06
CA GLY A 29 -1.85 -6.35 -0.62
C GLY A 29 -2.28 -5.11 -1.41
N GLY A 30 -2.27 -3.95 -0.74
CA GLY A 30 -2.56 -2.65 -1.32
C GLY A 30 -2.40 -1.54 -0.31
N CYS A 31 -2.39 -0.29 -0.74
CA CYS A 31 -2.30 0.86 0.16
C CYS A 31 -3.12 2.06 -0.30
N HIS A 32 -3.50 2.90 0.65
CA HIS A 32 -3.92 4.28 0.42
C HIS A 32 -2.79 5.22 0.79
N ILE A 33 -2.64 6.31 0.03
CA ILE A 33 -1.65 7.33 0.29
C ILE A 33 -2.36 8.67 0.42
N THR A 34 -2.17 9.34 1.56
CA THR A 34 -2.68 10.68 1.84
C THR A 34 -1.53 11.68 1.74
N ALA A 35 -1.68 12.67 0.87
CA ALA A 35 -0.76 13.78 0.70
C ALA A 35 -0.83 14.78 1.87
N PRO A 36 0.20 15.63 2.04
CA PRO A 36 0.20 16.67 3.07
C PRO A 36 -0.95 17.68 2.96
N ASP A 37 -1.52 17.85 1.76
CA ASP A 37 -2.67 18.72 1.49
C ASP A 37 -4.02 18.04 1.82
N GLY A 38 -3.99 16.78 2.27
CA GLY A 38 -5.16 15.98 2.63
C GLY A 38 -5.75 15.15 1.48
N GLN A 39 -5.27 15.30 0.24
CA GLN A 39 -5.74 14.47 -0.87
C GLN A 39 -5.35 13.01 -0.65
N THR A 40 -6.29 12.08 -0.82
CA THR A 40 -6.03 10.65 -0.63
C THR A 40 -6.27 9.87 -1.90
N THR A 41 -5.37 8.95 -2.24
CA THR A 41 -5.50 8.10 -3.41
C THR A 41 -6.64 7.09 -3.23
N ARG A 42 -7.19 6.60 -4.34
CA ARG A 42 -7.84 5.27 -4.36
C ARG A 42 -6.82 4.20 -3.96
N ARG A 43 -7.31 3.00 -3.65
CA ARG A 43 -6.47 1.85 -3.30
C ARG A 43 -5.46 1.57 -4.43
N LYS A 44 -4.17 1.62 -4.09
CA LYS A 44 -3.07 1.22 -4.97
C LYS A 44 -2.74 -0.24 -4.67
N THR A 45 -3.14 -1.12 -5.58
CA THR A 45 -2.83 -2.55 -5.52
C THR A 45 -1.33 -2.80 -5.65
N LEU A 46 -0.82 -3.81 -4.96
CA LEU A 46 0.55 -4.28 -5.19
C LEU A 46 0.70 -4.76 -6.65
N PRO A 47 1.94 -4.76 -7.20
CA PRO A 47 2.23 -5.40 -8.47
C PRO A 47 1.77 -6.87 -8.48
N VAL A 48 1.27 -7.35 -9.63
CA VAL A 48 0.63 -8.67 -9.77
C VAL A 48 1.49 -9.81 -9.22
N GLU A 49 2.80 -9.74 -9.44
CA GLU A 49 3.78 -10.74 -8.99
C GLU A 49 3.85 -10.89 -7.46
N TYR A 50 3.46 -9.85 -6.72
CA TYR A 50 3.50 -9.80 -5.25
C TYR A 50 2.15 -9.47 -4.63
N ALA A 51 1.08 -9.54 -5.41
CA ALA A 51 -0.23 -9.05 -5.00
C ALA A 51 -0.86 -9.91 -3.89
N PHE A 52 -0.56 -11.21 -3.85
CA PHE A 52 -1.15 -12.16 -2.92
C PHE A 52 -0.10 -12.81 -2.03
N MET A 53 -0.39 -12.91 -0.73
CA MET A 53 0.52 -13.51 0.26
C MET A 53 -0.22 -14.47 1.18
N SER A 54 0.50 -15.46 1.71
CA SER A 54 -0.03 -16.42 2.68
C SER A 54 -0.12 -15.87 4.10
N ASP A 55 0.52 -14.73 4.36
CA ASP A 55 0.68 -14.14 5.69
C ASP A 55 0.23 -12.67 5.70
N LEU A 56 -0.63 -12.32 6.66
CA LEU A 56 -1.22 -10.97 6.76
C LEU A 56 -0.16 -9.92 7.08
N GLU A 57 0.75 -10.21 8.01
CA GLU A 57 1.77 -9.26 8.42
C GLU A 57 2.73 -8.96 7.25
N LYS A 58 3.11 -9.98 6.47
CA LYS A 58 3.87 -9.78 5.23
C LYS A 58 3.10 -8.94 4.21
N ALA A 59 1.81 -9.19 4.03
CA ALA A 59 0.98 -8.40 3.13
C ALA A 59 0.90 -6.92 3.57
N GLN A 60 0.79 -6.66 4.87
CA GLN A 60 0.81 -5.31 5.43
C GLN A 60 2.16 -4.62 5.23
N HIS A 61 3.28 -5.29 5.54
CA HIS A 61 4.61 -4.73 5.33
C HIS A 61 4.90 -4.44 3.86
N ALA A 62 4.53 -5.35 2.95
CA ALA A 62 4.70 -5.16 1.53
C ALA A 62 3.84 -4.01 0.99
N SER A 63 2.62 -3.84 1.54
CA SER A 63 1.75 -2.71 1.23
C SER A 63 2.38 -1.37 1.60
N ILE A 64 3.02 -1.29 2.78
CA ILE A 64 3.73 -0.09 3.21
C ILE A 64 4.97 0.16 2.35
N ALA A 65 5.76 -0.88 2.04
CA ALA A 65 6.92 -0.75 1.17
C ALA A 65 6.52 -0.25 -0.22
N HIS A 66 5.41 -0.77 -0.77
CA HIS A 66 4.87 -0.32 -2.05
C HIS A 66 4.43 1.15 -2.01
N GLY A 67 3.74 1.57 -0.95
CA GLY A 67 3.34 2.96 -0.78
C GLY A 67 4.53 3.92 -0.70
N LYS A 68 5.61 3.54 -0.02
CA LYS A 68 6.84 4.34 0.04
C LYS A 68 7.46 4.51 -1.34
N TRP A 69 7.58 3.40 -2.07
CA TRP A 69 8.08 3.41 -3.44
C TRP A 69 7.23 4.32 -4.34
N LEU A 70 5.89 4.27 -4.25
CA LEU A 70 5.01 5.15 -5.02
C LEU A 70 5.20 6.63 -4.70
N VAL A 71 5.42 6.98 -3.42
CA VAL A 71 5.74 8.35 -3.01
C VAL A 71 7.07 8.80 -3.62
N ASP A 72 8.10 7.96 -3.61
CA ASP A 72 9.39 8.27 -4.23
C ASP A 72 9.28 8.43 -5.76
N GLN A 73 8.47 7.61 -6.43
CA GLN A 73 8.20 7.76 -7.86
C GLN A 73 7.50 9.10 -8.17
N ASN A 74 6.59 9.54 -7.31
CA ASN A 74 5.89 10.81 -7.49
C ASN A 74 6.77 12.02 -7.21
N LEU A 75 7.64 11.95 -6.20
CA LEU A 75 8.49 13.08 -5.79
C LEU A 75 9.76 13.20 -6.62
N ASP A 76 10.36 12.07 -6.99
CA ASP A 76 11.70 12.07 -7.59
C ASP A 76 11.68 11.77 -9.11
N HIS A 77 10.55 11.30 -9.65
CA HIS A 77 10.42 10.87 -11.06
C HIS A 77 9.16 11.41 -11.78
N ASP A 78 8.50 12.44 -11.22
CA ASP A 78 7.32 13.12 -11.79
C ASP A 78 6.14 12.18 -12.16
N ARG A 79 6.05 11.00 -11.53
CA ARG A 79 4.98 10.05 -11.80
C ARG A 79 3.74 10.41 -11.00
N GLN A 80 2.65 10.79 -11.68
CA GLN A 80 1.40 11.14 -11.01
C GLN A 80 0.88 10.05 -10.08
N LEU A 81 0.69 10.42 -8.82
CA LEU A 81 0.13 9.56 -7.78
C LEU A 81 -1.40 9.65 -7.68
N PHE A 82 -1.96 10.82 -7.96
CA PHE A 82 -3.38 11.17 -7.82
C PHE A 82 -4.09 11.21 -9.16
#